data_AF-A0A7C3DVG1-F1
#
_entry.id   AF-A0A7C3DVG1-F1
#
_cell.length_a   1.000
_cell.length_b   1.000
_cell.length_c   1.000
_cell.angle_alpha   90.00
_cell.angle_beta   90.00
_cell.angle_gamma   90.00
#
_symmetry.space_group_name_H-M   'P 1'
#
loop_
_entity.id
_entity.type
_entity.pdbx_description
1 polymer ?
#
loop_
_entity_poly.entity_id
_entity_poly.type
_entity_poly.pdbx_seq_one_letter_code
_entity_poly.pdbx_strand_id
1 'polypeptide(L)'
;DLLIYLRASVPRLVEQIQKRGRKYENGIRIDYLKKLNERYEAWISGYNISKLMFVDVDGNNFTEKPEDLREIITRIDAELFGLF
;
A
#
# COMPACT_ATOMS: atom_id res chain seq x y z
N ASP A 1 6.62 14.19 -11.00
CA ASP A 1 5.83 13.71 -9.86
C ASP A 1 5.53 12.23 -9.97
N LEU A 2 5.47 11.55 -8.82
CA LEU A 2 5.24 10.10 -8.69
C LEU A 2 4.21 9.86 -7.57
N LEU A 3 3.15 9.12 -7.89
CA LEU A 3 2.20 8.58 -6.91
C LEU A 3 2.58 7.13 -6.59
N ILE A 4 2.67 6.82 -5.29
CA ILE A 4 2.92 5.46 -4.80
C ILE A 4 1.62 4.91 -4.23
N TYR A 5 1.15 3.80 -4.76
CA TYR A 5 -0.04 3.10 -4.29
C TYR A 5 0.36 1.81 -3.55
N LEU A 6 0.21 1.84 -2.22
CA LEU A 6 0.42 0.70 -1.34
C LEU A 6 -0.82 -0.19 -1.39
N ARG A 7 -0.75 -1.26 -2.19
CA ARG A 7 -1.85 -2.20 -2.39
C ARG A 7 -1.76 -3.33 -1.38
N ALA A 8 -2.81 -3.56 -0.63
CA ALA A 8 -2.91 -4.65 0.35
C ALA A 8 -4.25 -5.34 0.22
N SER A 9 -4.31 -6.65 0.48
CA SER A 9 -5.58 -7.35 0.58
C SER A 9 -6.31 -7.02 1.88
N VAL A 10 -7.63 -7.22 1.90
CA VAL A 10 -8.45 -7.02 3.11
C VAL A 10 -7.94 -7.85 4.31
N PRO A 11 -7.55 -9.14 4.16
CA PRO A 11 -6.93 -9.90 5.23
C PRO A 11 -5.66 -9.24 5.78
N ARG A 12 -4.76 -8.76 4.90
CA ARG A 12 -3.53 -8.09 5.30
C ARG A 12 -3.79 -6.79 6.06
N LEU A 13 -4.77 -6.00 5.61
CA LEU A 13 -5.20 -4.78 6.30
C LEU A 13 -5.74 -5.08 7.71
N VAL A 14 -6.55 -6.13 7.86
CA VAL A 14 -7.09 -6.57 9.16
C VAL A 14 -5.96 -6.99 10.09
N GLU A 15 -5.02 -7.81 9.61
CA GLU A 15 -3.85 -8.24 10.37
C GLU A 15 -3.04 -7.04 10.88
N GLN A 16 -2.77 -6.06 10.01
CA GLN A 16 -2.04 -4.85 10.39
C GLN A 16 -2.80 -3.97 11.39
N ILE A 17 -4.12 -3.80 11.22
CA ILE A 17 -4.98 -3.07 12.17
C ILE A 17 -4.89 -3.72 13.55
N GLN A 18 -5.03 -5.04 13.61
CA GLN A 18 -4.95 -5.80 14.86
C GLN A 18 -3.56 -5.67 15.50
N LYS A 19 -2.50 -5.82 14.72
CA LYS A 19 -1.10 -5.70 15.17
C LYS A 19 -0.80 -4.33 15.79
N ARG A 20 -1.41 -3.25 15.29
CA ARG A 20 -1.25 -1.89 15.85
C ARG A 20 -1.96 -1.69 17.19
N GLY A 21 -2.93 -2.53 17.54
CA GLY A 21 -3.60 -2.52 18.85
C GLY A 21 -4.35 -1.22 19.19
N ARG A 22 -4.76 -0.44 18.18
CA ARG A 22 -5.45 0.84 18.37
C ARG A 22 -6.89 0.57 18.84
N LYS A 23 -7.20 0.90 20.09
CA LYS A 23 -8.50 0.60 20.72
C LYS A 23 -9.72 1.10 19.92
N TYR A 24 -9.59 2.20 19.19
CA TYR A 24 -10.65 2.76 18.35
C TYR A 24 -10.84 2.03 17.01
N GLU A 25 -9.85 1.25 16.55
CA GLU A 25 -9.94 0.46 15.31
C GLU A 25 -10.64 -0.90 15.53
N ASN A 26 -10.80 -1.36 16.77
CA ASN A 26 -11.39 -2.67 17.10
C ASN A 26 -12.87 -2.84 16.65
N GLY A 27 -13.59 -1.73 16.44
CA GLY A 27 -14.97 -1.74 15.94
C GLY A 27 -15.09 -1.69 14.42
N ILE A 28 -13.97 -1.61 13.69
CA ILE A 28 -14.00 -1.52 12.22
C ILE A 28 -14.51 -2.84 11.67
N ARG A 29 -15.63 -2.78 10.95
CA ARG A 29 -16.21 -3.96 10.32
C ARG A 29 -15.47 -4.34 9.04
N ILE A 30 -15.39 -5.64 8.77
CA ILE A 30 -14.74 -6.17 7.56
C ILE A 30 -15.46 -5.69 6.28
N ASP A 31 -16.78 -5.57 6.30
CA ASP A 31 -17.57 -5.06 5.16
C ASP A 31 -17.21 -3.60 4.83
N TYR A 32 -16.93 -2.79 5.86
CA TYR A 32 -16.46 -1.42 5.67
C TYR A 32 -15.07 -1.39 5.02
N LEU A 33 -14.11 -2.18 5.53
CA LEU A 33 -12.77 -2.27 4.94
C LEU A 33 -12.81 -2.75 3.49
N LYS A 34 -13.67 -3.73 3.18
CA LYS A 34 -13.84 -4.22 1.81
C LYS A 34 -14.33 -3.13 0.87
N LYS A 35 -15.39 -2.40 1.24
CA LYS A 35 -15.91 -1.28 0.44
C LYS A 35 -14.88 -0.17 0.25
N LEU A 36 -14.10 0.13 1.30
CA LEU A 36 -13.03 1.11 1.22
C LEU A 36 -11.95 0.67 0.23
N ASN A 37 -11.52 -0.59 0.30
CA ASN A 37 -10.53 -1.15 -0.61
C ASN A 37 -11.03 -1.11 -2.07
N GLU A 38 -12.27 -1.55 -2.32
CA GLU A 38 -12.90 -1.48 -3.65
C GLU A 38 -12.94 -0.03 -4.18
N ARG A 39 -13.23 0.95 -3.33
CA ARG A 39 -13.25 2.37 -3.71
C ARG A 39 -11.86 2.89 -4.09
N TYR A 40 -10.81 2.49 -3.37
CA TYR A 40 -9.43 2.88 -3.69
C TYR A 40 -8.93 2.20 -4.97
N GLU A 41 -9.25 0.92 -5.17
CA GLU A 41 -8.96 0.19 -6.41
C GLU A 41 -9.64 0.84 -7.62
N ALA A 42 -10.92 1.21 -7.49
CA ALA A 42 -11.64 1.91 -8.54
C ALA A 42 -11.02 3.29 -8.83
N TRP A 43 -10.70 4.06 -7.80
CA TRP A 43 -10.07 5.37 -7.96
C TRP A 43 -8.70 5.28 -8.65
N ILE A 44 -7.84 4.36 -8.22
CA ILE A 44 -6.48 4.25 -8.78
C ILE A 44 -6.51 3.72 -10.21
N SER A 45 -7.49 2.89 -10.57
CA SER A 45 -7.65 2.39 -11.94
C SER A 45 -7.88 3.50 -12.98
N GLY A 46 -8.46 4.62 -12.57
CA GLY A 46 -8.67 5.81 -13.41
C GLY A 46 -7.59 6.88 -13.28
N TYR A 47 -6.54 6.65 -12.48
CA TYR A 47 -5.51 7.66 -12.22
C TYR A 47 -4.55 7.80 -13.41
N ASN A 48 -4.44 9.01 -13.95
CA ASN A 48 -3.58 9.32 -15.10
C ASN A 48 -2.82 10.66 -14.99
N ILE A 49 -2.74 11.23 -13.79
CA ILE A 49 -2.20 12.58 -13.57
C ILE A 49 -0.67 12.59 -13.51
N SER A 50 -0.06 11.53 -12.98
CA SER A 50 1.40 11.41 -12.88
C SER A 50 1.82 9.94 -12.97
N LYS A 51 3.13 9.67 -12.87
CA LYS A 51 3.65 8.30 -12.80
C LYS A 51 3.02 7.59 -11.59
N LEU A 52 2.68 6.32 -11.77
CA LEU A 52 2.07 5.50 -10.73
C LEU A 52 2.93 4.26 -10.47
N MET A 53 3.38 4.10 -9.24
CA MET A 53 4.12 2.92 -8.79
C MET A 53 3.27 2.12 -7.80
N PHE A 54 3.08 0.83 -8.11
CA PHE A 54 2.42 -0.12 -7.22
C PHE A 54 3.44 -0.80 -6.30
N VAL A 55 3.11 -0.86 -5.01
CA VAL A 55 3.80 -1.66 -4.01
C VAL A 55 2.82 -2.65 -3.42
N ASP A 56 3.09 -3.93 -3.59
CA ASP A 56 2.29 -5.02 -3.01
C ASP A 56 2.73 -5.26 -1.57
N VAL A 57 1.86 -4.95 -0.61
CA VAL A 57 2.09 -5.05 0.84
C VAL A 57 1.80 -6.47 1.37
N ASP A 58 1.18 -7.33 0.57
CA ASP A 58 0.95 -8.72 0.95
C ASP A 58 2.24 -9.54 0.84
N GLY A 59 3.03 -9.29 -0.22
CA GLY A 59 4.33 -9.93 -0.46
C GLY A 59 5.53 -9.20 0.13
N ASN A 60 5.37 -7.95 0.55
CA ASN A 60 6.46 -7.10 1.01
C ASN A 60 6.26 -6.66 2.48
N ASN A 61 7.27 -6.88 3.32
CA ASN A 61 7.27 -6.51 4.73
C ASN A 61 8.31 -5.42 5.02
N PHE A 62 8.27 -4.32 4.26
CA PHE A 62 9.14 -3.15 4.45
C PHE A 62 9.10 -2.55 5.87
N THR A 63 8.09 -2.88 6.68
CA THR A 63 8.02 -2.47 8.09
C THR A 63 8.98 -3.23 9.00
N GLU A 64 9.36 -4.45 8.63
CA GLU A 64 10.19 -5.33 9.47
C GLU A 64 11.43 -5.88 8.75
N LYS A 65 11.47 -5.79 7.42
CA LYS A 65 12.57 -6.23 6.57
C LYS A 65 13.20 -5.02 5.87
N PRO A 66 14.38 -4.55 6.34
CA PRO A 66 15.09 -3.44 5.70
C PRO A 66 15.45 -3.70 4.23
N GLU A 67 15.59 -4.95 3.82
CA GLU A 67 15.83 -5.36 2.43
C GLU A 67 14.63 -4.99 1.54
N ASP A 68 13.42 -5.32 1.98
CA ASP A 68 12.18 -5.03 1.27
C ASP A 68 11.96 -3.52 1.13
N LEU A 69 12.34 -2.75 2.15
CA LEU A 69 12.32 -1.29 2.10
C LEU A 69 13.34 -0.73 1.11
N ARG A 70 14.56 -1.28 1.09
CA ARG A 70 15.61 -0.89 0.14
C ARG A 70 15.16 -1.10 -1.29
N GLU A 71 14.53 -2.23 -1.60
CA GLU A 71 13.99 -2.50 -2.94
C GLU A 71 12.97 -1.43 -3.37
N ILE A 72 12.05 -1.05 -2.47
CA ILE A 72 11.06 0.00 -2.75
C ILE A 72 11.74 1.34 -3.02
N ILE A 73 12.72 1.72 -2.19
CA ILE A 73 13.47 2.98 -2.36
C ILE A 73 14.22 2.99 -3.69
N THR A 74 14.93 1.91 -4.04
CA THR A 74 15.63 1.80 -5.32
C THR A 74 14.68 1.93 -6.50
N ARG A 75 13.48 1.33 -6.42
CA ARG A 75 12.45 1.48 -7.46
C ARG A 75 11.92 2.92 -7.55
N ILE A 76 11.74 3.61 -6.42
CA ILE A 76 11.35 5.03 -6.39
C ILE A 76 12.43 5.90 -7.06
N ASP A 77 13.70 5.68 -6.72
CA ASP A 77 14.82 6.43 -7.29
C ASP A 77 14.92 6.21 -8.81
N ALA A 78 14.72 4.97 -9.28
CA ALA A 78 14.66 4.65 -10.69
C ALA A 78 13.53 5.40 -11.41
N GLU A 79 12.34 5.47 -10.80
CA GLU A 79 11.20 6.19 -11.39
C GLU A 79 11.36 7.71 -11.40
N LEU A 80 12.04 8.28 -10.39
CA LEU A 80 12.24 9.71 -10.27
C LEU A 80 13.42 10.23 -11.11
N PHE A 81 14.52 9.50 -11.14
CA PHE A 81 15.79 9.98 -11.70
C PHE A 81 16.22 9.24 -12.98
N GLY A 82 15.51 8.17 -13.37
CA GLY A 82 15.76 7.46 -14.63
C GLY A 82 17.18 6.91 -14.75
N LEU A 83 17.86 6.63 -13.63
CA LEU A 83 19.23 6.12 -13.63
C LEU A 83 19.23 4.62 -13.93
N PHE A 84 18.98 4.27 -15.18
CA PHE A 84 19.64 3.23 -15.99
C PHE A 84 19.39 3.52 -17.48
#